data_AF-A0A9D6JG91-F1
#
_entry.id   AF-A0A9D6JG91-F1
#
_cell.length_a   1.000
_cell.length_b   1.000
_cell.length_c   1.000
_cell.angle_alpha   90.00
_cell.angle_beta   90.00
_cell.angle_gamma   90.00
#
_symmetry.space_group_name_H-M   'P 1'
#
loop_
_entity.id
_entity.type
_entity.pdbx_description
1 polymer ?
#
loop_
_entity_poly.entity_id
_entity_poly.type
_entity_poly.pdbx_seq_one_letter_code
_entity_poly.pdbx_strand_id
1 'polypeptide(L)'
;GAGPGQAVTGCETCHGKPKKLVEHAGFSFSHESYLKIGVSCSQCHVQVVTGDAGVAKERCAACHIGREDRIKDVQFLHDNHISRHKVDCQECHGPIRHGKVQLVEPLEVRCESCHIRQHSLRKLMYIGTGGRLIPDLPSRMFAAQVSCTGCHIRVTEKGAVLSHEARTTAQREACVTCHSPGYDKMYDDWKAVMAKLLQAYAGFLAEAEKQAVGKPAPRQHATALKDAREAYLFVKDGRGEHNVEYAVKLVQAGAARVDAMLRALDPKAKPIPRDDLIGQKDASCFPLCHQRLPFKAHVTLDGKKLPHQLHADSGVGCGTCHSVSKHKALAVDRRACQACHPPAS
;
A
#
# COMPACT_ATOMS: atom_id res chain seq x y z
N GLY A 1 0.95 18.19 12.02
CA GLY A 1 1.14 19.46 12.73
C GLY A 1 -0.12 19.74 13.52
N ALA A 2 0.00 20.09 14.78
CA ALA A 2 -1.14 20.37 15.65
C ALA A 2 -1.73 21.77 15.36
N GLY A 3 -3.04 21.92 15.48
CA GLY A 3 -3.71 23.22 15.30
C GLY A 3 -3.50 24.16 16.49
N PRO A 4 -3.94 25.44 16.40
CA PRO A 4 -3.87 26.37 17.51
C PRO A 4 -4.60 25.83 18.75
N GLY A 5 -3.89 25.69 19.87
CA GLY A 5 -4.42 25.19 21.15
C GLY A 5 -4.23 23.70 21.39
N GLN A 6 -3.61 22.99 20.43
CA GLN A 6 -3.22 21.59 20.59
C GLN A 6 -1.72 21.50 20.90
N ALA A 7 -1.34 20.60 21.82
CA ALA A 7 0.06 20.24 22.01
C ALA A 7 0.66 19.73 20.68
N VAL A 8 1.97 19.87 20.48
CA VAL A 8 2.63 19.23 19.33
C VAL A 8 2.52 17.71 19.52
N THR A 9 1.47 17.12 18.95
CA THR A 9 1.15 15.71 19.09
C THR A 9 1.66 14.94 17.89
N GLY A 10 2.46 13.91 18.16
CA GLY A 10 2.95 12.95 17.18
C GLY A 10 3.92 11.99 17.85
N CYS A 11 3.88 10.70 17.50
CA CYS A 11 4.80 9.71 18.08
C CYS A 11 6.26 10.13 17.91
N GLU A 12 6.58 10.74 16.76
CA GLU A 12 7.91 11.23 16.39
C GLU A 12 8.35 12.49 17.17
N THR A 13 7.44 13.14 17.89
CA THR A 13 7.76 14.34 18.68
C THR A 13 8.54 13.98 19.95
N CYS A 14 8.24 12.83 20.56
CA CYS A 14 8.87 12.39 21.81
C CYS A 14 9.86 11.24 21.61
N HIS A 15 9.63 10.38 20.60
CA HIS A 15 10.52 9.25 20.32
C HIS A 15 10.85 9.15 18.84
N GLY A 16 12.11 8.83 18.52
CA GLY A 16 12.52 8.56 17.15
C GLY A 16 12.00 7.22 16.64
N LYS A 17 11.82 7.11 15.32
CA LYS A 17 11.51 5.84 14.65
C LYS A 17 12.65 4.82 14.72
N PRO A 18 12.36 3.51 14.74
CA PRO A 18 13.39 2.49 14.58
C PRO A 18 14.15 2.69 13.26
N LYS A 19 15.49 2.76 13.35
CA LYS A 19 16.38 2.94 12.19
C LYS A 19 16.86 1.63 11.57
N LYS A 20 16.73 0.52 12.32
CA LYS A 20 17.11 -0.81 11.86
C LYS A 20 15.86 -1.58 11.45
N LEU A 21 16.08 -2.58 10.58
CA LEU A 21 15.08 -3.58 10.25
C LEU A 21 14.64 -4.28 11.55
N VAL A 22 13.33 -4.38 11.76
CA VAL A 22 12.74 -5.01 12.94
C VAL A 22 12.21 -6.37 12.54
N GLU A 23 12.53 -7.41 13.30
CA GLU A 23 11.91 -8.72 13.13
C GLU A 23 10.74 -8.89 14.10
N HIS A 24 9.61 -9.34 13.57
CA HIS A 24 8.42 -9.64 14.36
C HIS A 24 7.70 -10.83 13.74
N ALA A 25 7.31 -11.82 14.54
CA ALA A 25 6.55 -13.00 14.10
C ALA A 25 7.07 -13.63 12.78
N GLY A 26 8.40 -13.77 12.65
CA GLY A 26 9.05 -14.45 11.52
C GLY A 26 9.18 -13.63 10.22
N PHE A 27 8.89 -12.32 10.24
CA PHE A 27 9.13 -11.43 9.10
C PHE A 27 9.90 -10.19 9.52
N SER A 28 10.67 -9.65 8.58
CA SER A 28 11.43 -8.43 8.76
C SER A 28 10.66 -7.22 8.22
N PHE A 29 10.68 -6.11 8.94
CA PHE A 29 9.89 -4.92 8.67
C PHE A 29 10.75 -3.65 8.72
N SER A 30 10.62 -2.82 7.69
CA SER A 30 11.30 -1.53 7.57
C SER A 30 10.33 -0.38 7.81
N HIS A 31 10.44 0.27 8.96
CA HIS A 31 9.67 1.48 9.27
C HIS A 31 9.96 2.60 8.27
N GLU A 32 11.20 2.72 7.80
CA GLU A 32 11.59 3.73 6.81
C GLU A 32 10.83 3.54 5.48
N SER A 33 10.72 2.30 5.00
CA SER A 33 10.03 2.00 3.74
C SER A 33 8.55 2.42 3.81
N TYR A 34 7.88 2.11 4.91
CA TYR A 34 6.45 2.38 5.11
C TYR A 34 6.17 3.87 5.34
N LEU A 35 7.05 4.57 6.08
CA LEU A 35 6.93 6.01 6.28
C LEU A 35 7.14 6.80 4.98
N LYS A 36 8.06 6.35 4.11
CA LYS A 36 8.29 6.99 2.79
C LYS A 36 7.06 6.98 1.88
N ILE A 37 6.19 5.98 2.02
CA ILE A 37 4.95 5.86 1.26
C ILE A 37 3.73 6.40 2.03
N GLY A 38 3.93 7.04 3.19
CA GLY A 38 2.90 7.75 3.93
C GLY A 38 2.06 6.90 4.89
N VAL A 39 2.53 5.70 5.27
CA VAL A 39 1.84 4.89 6.28
C VAL A 39 2.06 5.52 7.67
N SER A 40 0.98 5.80 8.41
CA SER A 40 1.04 6.38 9.75
C SER A 40 1.27 5.32 10.83
N CYS A 41 1.80 5.74 11.98
CA CYS A 41 2.05 4.84 13.13
C CYS A 41 0.79 4.09 13.57
N SER A 42 -0.36 4.79 13.57
CA SER A 42 -1.67 4.25 13.97
C SER A 42 -2.22 3.18 13.05
N GLN A 43 -1.69 3.04 11.82
CA GLN A 43 -2.10 1.97 10.91
C GLN A 43 -1.52 0.61 11.32
N CYS A 44 -0.44 0.58 12.09
CA CYS A 44 0.14 -0.67 12.60
C CYS A 44 0.06 -0.81 14.12
N HIS A 45 0.22 0.30 14.85
CA HIS A 45 0.20 0.32 16.30
C HIS A 45 -1.14 0.83 16.82
N VAL A 46 -1.95 -0.08 17.35
CA VAL A 46 -3.26 0.22 17.93
C VAL A 46 -3.15 0.43 19.44
N GLN A 47 -4.02 1.29 19.98
CA GLN A 47 -4.13 1.56 21.43
C GLN A 47 -2.81 2.01 22.12
N VAL A 48 -1.92 2.69 21.39
CA VAL A 48 -0.63 3.17 21.94
C VAL A 48 -0.82 4.32 22.93
N VAL A 49 -1.78 5.20 22.65
CA VAL A 49 -1.98 6.45 23.39
C VAL A 49 -3.45 6.59 23.76
N THR A 50 -3.70 7.01 25.00
CA THR A 50 -5.01 7.46 25.49
C THR A 50 -4.86 8.85 26.10
N GLY A 51 -5.81 9.73 25.80
CA GLY A 51 -5.73 11.16 26.11
C GLY A 51 -5.06 11.97 25.00
N ASP A 52 -5.50 13.21 24.80
CA ASP A 52 -5.07 14.13 23.73
C ASP A 52 -4.25 15.33 24.25
N ALA A 53 -3.90 15.32 25.54
CA ALA A 53 -3.38 16.49 26.25
C ALA A 53 -4.23 17.75 26.07
N GLY A 54 -5.55 17.63 25.95
CA GLY A 54 -6.45 18.78 25.94
C GLY A 54 -6.34 19.59 27.24
N VAL A 55 -6.52 20.91 27.12
CA VAL A 55 -6.68 21.83 28.25
C VAL A 55 -8.16 22.09 28.44
N ALA A 56 -8.72 21.55 29.53
CA ALA A 56 -10.10 21.83 29.92
C ALA A 56 -10.19 23.23 30.54
N LYS A 57 -11.20 24.03 30.18
CA LYS A 57 -11.32 25.43 30.64
C LYS A 57 -11.45 25.53 32.16
N GLU A 58 -12.00 24.50 32.77
CA GLU A 58 -12.22 24.37 34.21
C GLU A 58 -10.89 24.35 34.97
N ARG A 59 -9.79 23.92 34.34
CA ARG A 59 -8.45 23.95 34.94
C ARG A 59 -7.95 25.37 35.20
N CYS A 60 -8.37 26.33 34.37
CA CYS A 60 -8.04 27.74 34.59
C CYS A 60 -8.60 28.24 35.92
N ALA A 61 -9.78 27.74 36.33
CA ALA A 61 -10.47 28.14 37.55
C ALA A 61 -9.81 27.62 38.84
N ALA A 62 -8.84 26.71 38.73
CA ALA A 62 -8.06 26.26 39.88
C ALA A 62 -7.18 27.37 40.47
N CYS A 63 -6.77 28.34 39.65
CA CYS A 63 -5.90 29.46 40.05
C CYS A 63 -6.52 30.83 39.77
N HIS A 64 -7.38 30.95 38.74
CA HIS A 64 -8.01 32.21 38.36
C HIS A 64 -9.46 32.27 38.83
N ILE A 65 -9.76 33.26 39.68
CA ILE A 65 -11.13 33.48 40.22
C ILE A 65 -11.99 34.31 39.24
N GLY A 66 -11.38 34.99 38.26
CA GLY A 66 -12.04 35.84 37.26
C GLY A 66 -11.94 35.32 35.81
N ARG A 67 -12.63 35.98 34.87
CA ARG A 67 -12.51 35.68 33.43
C ARG A 67 -11.29 36.38 32.86
N GLU A 68 -10.42 35.61 32.20
CA GLU A 68 -9.28 36.12 31.43
C GLU A 68 -9.63 36.12 29.94
N ASP A 69 -9.53 37.28 29.28
CA ASP A 69 -9.93 37.45 27.88
C ASP A 69 -8.96 36.76 26.92
N ARG A 70 -7.73 36.52 27.37
CA ARG A 70 -6.65 35.95 26.56
C ARG A 70 -6.51 34.43 26.66
N ILE A 71 -7.51 33.71 27.18
CA ILE A 71 -7.48 32.24 27.28
C ILE A 71 -7.30 31.54 25.91
N LYS A 72 -7.61 32.20 24.80
CA LYS A 72 -7.39 31.66 23.44
C LYS A 72 -5.99 31.93 22.88
N ASP A 73 -5.19 32.78 23.54
CA ASP A 73 -3.85 33.16 23.12
C ASP A 73 -2.81 32.16 23.68
N VAL A 74 -2.60 31.08 22.95
CA VAL A 74 -1.74 29.96 23.35
C VAL A 74 -0.29 30.38 23.58
N GLN A 75 0.22 31.32 22.76
CA GLN A 75 1.59 31.79 22.89
C GLN A 75 1.76 32.57 24.19
N PHE A 76 0.84 33.50 24.46
CA PHE A 76 0.84 34.23 25.72
C PHE A 76 0.71 33.31 26.93
N LEU A 77 -0.19 32.32 26.86
CA LEU A 77 -0.39 31.38 27.96
C LEU A 77 0.89 30.60 28.26
N HIS A 78 1.58 30.07 27.25
CA HIS A 78 2.86 29.38 27.45
C HIS A 78 3.97 30.31 27.94
N ASP A 79 4.10 31.52 27.38
CA ASP A 79 5.15 32.45 27.79
C ASP A 79 4.97 32.94 29.23
N ASN A 80 3.72 33.24 29.61
CA ASN A 80 3.43 33.71 30.96
C ASN A 80 3.54 32.55 31.97
N HIS A 81 2.77 31.48 31.79
CA HIS A 81 2.68 30.41 32.79
C HIS A 81 3.93 29.53 32.81
N ILE A 82 4.44 29.09 31.65
CA ILE A 82 5.56 28.15 31.59
C ILE A 82 6.89 28.90 31.64
N SER A 83 7.13 29.83 30.71
CA SER A 83 8.45 30.46 30.57
C SER A 83 8.79 31.38 31.74
N ARG A 84 7.86 32.24 32.17
CA ARG A 84 8.09 33.21 33.25
C ARG A 84 7.79 32.65 34.63
N HIS A 85 6.63 32.01 34.79
CA HIS A 85 6.15 31.58 36.11
C HIS A 85 6.40 30.10 36.42
N LYS A 86 6.99 29.33 35.50
CA LYS A 86 7.43 27.94 35.69
C LYS A 86 6.31 27.00 36.17
N VAL A 87 5.07 27.28 35.78
CA VAL A 87 3.92 26.39 35.99
C VAL A 87 4.17 25.09 35.22
N ASP A 88 3.88 23.94 35.84
CA ASP A 88 4.05 22.64 35.19
C ASP A 88 3.00 22.46 34.06
N CYS A 89 3.43 21.85 32.95
CA CYS A 89 2.57 21.54 31.81
C CYS A 89 1.31 20.75 32.24
N GLN A 90 1.41 19.87 33.23
CA GLN A 90 0.32 19.01 33.70
C GLN A 90 -0.74 19.74 34.51
N GLU A 91 -0.47 20.97 34.98
CA GLU A 91 -1.49 21.81 35.61
C GLU A 91 -2.54 22.23 34.58
N CYS A 92 -2.12 22.50 33.34
CA CYS A 92 -3.02 22.87 32.24
C CYS A 92 -3.43 21.67 31.37
N HIS A 93 -2.50 20.79 31.01
CA HIS A 93 -2.75 19.69 30.08
C HIS A 93 -3.15 18.40 30.79
N GLY A 94 -4.16 17.72 30.23
CA GLY A 94 -4.47 16.34 30.61
C GLY A 94 -3.30 15.38 30.37
N PRO A 95 -3.17 14.30 31.15
CA PRO A 95 -2.12 13.32 30.94
C PRO A 95 -2.32 12.57 29.62
N ILE A 96 -1.22 12.38 28.87
CA ILE A 96 -1.15 11.42 27.77
C ILE A 96 -0.66 10.11 28.39
N ARG A 97 -1.51 9.08 28.42
CA ARG A 97 -1.12 7.76 28.91
C ARG A 97 -0.71 6.88 27.74
N HIS A 98 0.44 6.25 27.89
CA HIS A 98 0.93 5.23 26.97
C HIS A 98 0.44 3.86 27.43
N GLY A 99 -0.19 3.11 26.53
CA GLY A 99 -0.60 1.72 26.75
C GLY A 99 0.52 0.73 26.39
N LYS A 100 0.26 -0.58 26.58
CA LYS A 100 1.06 -1.60 25.90
C LYS A 100 0.81 -1.45 24.40
N VAL A 101 1.87 -1.26 23.61
CA VAL A 101 1.77 -1.23 22.15
C VAL A 101 1.15 -2.54 21.69
N GLN A 102 -0.09 -2.47 21.18
CA GLN A 102 -0.73 -3.59 20.52
C GLN A 102 -0.56 -3.40 19.01
N LEU A 103 -0.30 -4.48 18.28
CA LEU A 103 -0.20 -4.44 16.83
C LEU A 103 -1.55 -4.79 16.21
N VAL A 104 -1.74 -4.38 14.96
CA VAL A 104 -2.89 -4.87 14.19
C VAL A 104 -2.83 -6.38 14.05
N GLU A 105 -3.99 -7.03 14.17
CA GLU A 105 -4.14 -8.49 14.14
C GLU A 105 -3.38 -9.16 12.97
N PRO A 106 -3.37 -8.64 11.71
CA PRO A 106 -2.57 -9.24 10.63
C PRO A 106 -1.09 -9.46 10.93
N LEU A 107 -0.48 -8.63 11.79
CA LEU A 107 0.92 -8.77 12.17
C LEU A 107 1.11 -9.85 13.23
N GLU A 108 0.11 -10.04 14.09
CA GLU A 108 0.11 -11.01 15.20
C GLU A 108 -0.26 -12.44 14.75
N VAL A 109 -0.97 -12.61 13.64
CA VAL A 109 -1.31 -13.95 13.11
C VAL A 109 -0.04 -14.75 12.81
N ARG A 110 0.09 -15.88 13.51
CA ARG A 110 1.13 -16.91 13.28
C ARG A 110 0.63 -17.89 12.23
N CYS A 111 1.10 -17.73 11.00
CA CYS A 111 0.66 -18.57 9.90
C CYS A 111 1.06 -20.03 10.08
N GLU A 112 2.05 -20.31 10.94
CA GLU A 112 2.56 -21.65 11.23
C GLU A 112 1.50 -22.56 11.88
N SER A 113 0.50 -21.97 12.56
CA SER A 113 -0.59 -22.72 13.18
C SER A 113 -1.52 -23.38 12.16
N CYS A 114 -1.68 -22.79 10.96
CA CYS A 114 -2.47 -23.34 9.85
C CYS A 114 -1.63 -23.84 8.65
N HIS A 115 -0.39 -23.35 8.49
CA HIS A 115 0.56 -23.66 7.40
C HIS A 115 1.93 -24.07 7.96
N ILE A 116 2.11 -25.38 8.14
CA ILE A 116 3.17 -26.05 8.95
C ILE A 116 4.62 -25.86 8.43
N ARG A 117 4.90 -25.09 7.36
CA ARG A 117 6.26 -25.01 6.77
C ARG A 117 6.68 -23.68 6.15
N GLN A 118 5.96 -22.58 6.30
CA GLN A 118 6.32 -21.37 5.55
C GLN A 118 6.19 -20.10 6.40
N HIS A 119 7.28 -19.33 6.47
CA HIS A 119 7.25 -17.88 6.55
C HIS A 119 6.35 -17.40 5.39
N SER A 120 5.04 -17.38 5.60
CA SER A 120 4.10 -17.63 4.50
C SER A 120 4.18 -16.49 3.49
N LEU A 121 4.53 -16.82 2.24
CA LEU A 121 4.63 -15.85 1.15
C LEU A 121 3.32 -15.05 0.99
N ARG A 122 2.20 -15.61 1.44
CA ARG A 122 0.88 -14.97 1.50
C ARG A 122 0.83 -13.81 2.48
N LYS A 123 1.40 -13.97 3.68
CA LYS A 123 1.53 -12.88 4.65
C LYS A 123 2.44 -11.79 4.06
N LEU A 124 3.59 -12.17 3.51
CA LEU A 124 4.53 -11.23 2.88
C LEU A 124 3.90 -10.47 1.71
N MET A 125 3.11 -11.17 0.87
CA MET A 125 2.32 -10.55 -0.20
C MET A 125 1.31 -9.55 0.37
N TYR A 126 0.52 -9.96 1.37
CA TYR A 126 -0.53 -9.13 1.99
C TYR A 126 0.01 -7.84 2.60
N ILE A 127 1.12 -7.94 3.34
CA ILE A 127 1.82 -6.78 3.91
C ILE A 127 2.68 -6.05 2.86
N GLY A 128 2.95 -6.66 1.71
CA GLY A 128 3.66 -6.02 0.60
C GLY A 128 5.17 -5.86 0.83
N THR A 129 5.83 -6.87 1.39
CA THR A 129 7.29 -6.90 1.56
C THR A 129 7.87 -8.21 1.03
N GLY A 130 9.21 -8.32 0.98
CA GLY A 130 9.93 -9.53 0.55
C GLY A 130 10.10 -9.69 -0.96
N GLY A 131 9.34 -8.96 -1.78
CA GLY A 131 9.55 -8.85 -3.22
C GLY A 131 10.72 -7.92 -3.55
N ARG A 132 11.93 -8.48 -3.68
CA ARG A 132 13.23 -7.78 -3.77
C ARG A 132 13.37 -6.75 -4.90
N LEU A 133 12.47 -6.71 -5.88
CA LEU A 133 12.60 -5.86 -7.09
C LEU A 133 11.91 -4.51 -6.98
N ILE A 134 11.03 -4.33 -6.00
CA ILE A 134 10.31 -3.07 -5.78
C ILE A 134 10.33 -2.71 -4.29
N PRO A 135 10.17 -1.43 -3.93
CA PRO A 135 9.99 -1.02 -2.54
C PRO A 135 8.77 -1.69 -1.90
N ASP A 136 8.77 -1.75 -0.56
CA ASP A 136 7.61 -2.23 0.18
C ASP A 136 6.36 -1.42 -0.19
N LEU A 137 5.24 -2.12 -0.38
CA LEU A 137 3.97 -1.54 -0.78
C LEU A 137 2.82 -2.38 -0.20
N PRO A 138 2.31 -2.04 0.99
CA PRO A 138 1.24 -2.78 1.63
C PRO A 138 -0.05 -2.77 0.82
N SER A 139 -0.81 -3.86 0.96
CA SER A 139 -2.15 -3.91 0.38
C SER A 139 -3.05 -2.86 1.03
N ARG A 140 -4.08 -2.42 0.30
CA ARG A 140 -5.07 -1.47 0.84
C ARG A 140 -5.83 -2.04 2.04
N MET A 141 -6.07 -3.35 2.03
CA MET A 141 -6.77 -4.04 3.12
C MET A 141 -5.88 -4.15 4.36
N PHE A 142 -4.59 -4.44 4.19
CA PHE A 142 -3.63 -4.38 5.30
C PHE A 142 -3.52 -2.96 5.87
N ALA A 143 -3.42 -1.94 5.01
CA ALA A 143 -3.37 -0.54 5.44
C ALA A 143 -4.66 -0.07 6.14
N ALA A 144 -5.79 -0.76 5.88
CA ALA A 144 -7.06 -0.61 6.56
C ALA A 144 -7.25 -1.59 7.74
N GLN A 145 -6.17 -2.28 8.15
CA GLN A 145 -6.13 -3.16 9.32
C GLN A 145 -7.04 -4.40 9.25
N VAL A 146 -7.47 -4.78 8.05
CA VAL A 146 -8.32 -5.97 7.85
C VAL A 146 -7.52 -7.23 8.18
N SER A 147 -8.03 -8.04 9.12
CA SER A 147 -7.44 -9.31 9.52
C SER A 147 -7.64 -10.41 8.46
N CYS A 148 -6.89 -11.51 8.58
CA CYS A 148 -7.04 -12.65 7.69
C CYS A 148 -8.45 -13.25 7.77
N THR A 149 -9.02 -13.31 8.97
CA THR A 149 -10.37 -13.81 9.26
C THR A 149 -11.47 -12.89 8.72
N GLY A 150 -11.17 -11.62 8.45
CA GLY A 150 -12.07 -10.70 7.77
C GLY A 150 -12.46 -11.15 6.35
N CYS A 151 -11.59 -11.91 5.67
CA CYS A 151 -11.88 -12.50 4.36
C CYS A 151 -12.07 -14.03 4.45
N HIS A 152 -11.26 -14.70 5.26
CA HIS A 152 -11.24 -16.15 5.39
C HIS A 152 -12.25 -16.65 6.45
N ILE A 153 -13.53 -16.65 6.08
CA ILE A 153 -14.65 -16.90 7.01
C ILE A 153 -15.21 -18.33 7.01
N ARG A 154 -14.87 -19.20 6.04
CA ARG A 154 -15.39 -20.58 5.97
C ARG A 154 -14.34 -21.65 6.21
N VAL A 155 -14.56 -22.49 7.20
CA VAL A 155 -13.79 -23.70 7.51
C VAL A 155 -13.89 -24.71 6.38
N THR A 156 -12.77 -25.29 5.95
CA THR A 156 -12.72 -26.40 4.99
C THR A 156 -12.61 -27.74 5.72
N GLU A 157 -13.29 -28.77 5.20
CA GLU A 157 -13.31 -30.12 5.76
C GLU A 157 -11.89 -30.74 5.86
N LYS A 158 -10.99 -30.42 4.94
CA LYS A 158 -9.58 -30.89 4.94
C LYS A 158 -8.68 -30.16 5.94
N GLY A 159 -9.16 -29.10 6.59
CA GLY A 159 -8.41 -28.36 7.60
C GLY A 159 -8.47 -28.97 8.99
N ALA A 160 -9.57 -29.64 9.32
CA ALA A 160 -9.81 -30.18 10.65
C ALA A 160 -8.86 -31.32 11.05
N VAL A 161 -8.23 -32.00 10.08
CA VAL A 161 -7.61 -33.32 10.33
C VAL A 161 -6.11 -33.27 10.60
N LEU A 162 -5.42 -32.14 10.40
CA LEU A 162 -3.94 -32.10 10.49
C LEU A 162 -3.32 -31.04 11.41
N SER A 163 -4.08 -30.08 11.96
CA SER A 163 -3.51 -29.02 12.81
C SER A 163 -4.37 -28.57 13.99
N HIS A 164 -5.49 -29.24 14.30
CA HIS A 164 -6.48 -28.75 15.28
C HIS A 164 -7.01 -27.32 15.02
N GLU A 165 -6.80 -26.78 13.81
CA GLU A 165 -7.33 -25.50 13.39
C GLU A 165 -8.01 -25.64 12.02
N ALA A 166 -9.23 -25.13 11.95
CA ALA A 166 -10.00 -25.03 10.73
C ALA A 166 -9.24 -24.26 9.65
N ARG A 167 -8.76 -24.92 8.58
CA ARG A 167 -8.27 -24.20 7.40
C ARG A 167 -9.42 -23.42 6.79
N THR A 168 -9.39 -22.09 6.87
CA THR A 168 -10.43 -21.23 6.34
C THR A 168 -10.13 -20.78 4.90
N THR A 169 -11.18 -20.60 4.12
CA THR A 169 -11.10 -20.09 2.74
C THR A 169 -11.72 -18.71 2.65
N ALA A 170 -11.13 -17.87 1.79
CA ALA A 170 -11.73 -16.61 1.40
C ALA A 170 -13.02 -16.85 0.64
N GLN A 171 -14.06 -16.08 0.96
CA GLN A 171 -15.40 -16.20 0.38
C GLN A 171 -15.83 -14.86 -0.18
N ARG A 172 -16.59 -14.88 -1.30
CA ARG A 172 -17.08 -13.65 -1.95
C ARG A 172 -17.97 -12.84 -1.02
N GLU A 173 -18.73 -13.55 -0.19
CA GLU A 173 -19.66 -13.02 0.80
C GLU A 173 -18.95 -12.19 1.87
N ALA A 174 -17.69 -12.50 2.18
CA ALA A 174 -16.90 -11.73 3.14
C ALA A 174 -16.67 -10.29 2.67
N CYS A 175 -16.53 -10.08 1.35
CA CYS A 175 -16.28 -8.77 0.78
C CYS A 175 -17.44 -7.80 1.04
N VAL A 176 -18.68 -8.28 0.93
CA VAL A 176 -19.90 -7.47 1.04
C VAL A 176 -20.40 -7.28 2.47
N THR A 177 -19.70 -7.83 3.47
CA THR A 177 -19.90 -7.48 4.89
C THR A 177 -19.43 -6.06 5.20
N CYS A 178 -18.40 -5.59 4.49
CA CYS A 178 -17.81 -4.25 4.69
C CYS A 178 -17.97 -3.33 3.48
N HIS A 179 -18.12 -3.87 2.27
CA HIS A 179 -18.25 -3.10 1.04
C HIS A 179 -19.66 -3.20 0.43
N SER A 180 -19.99 -2.22 -0.42
CA SER A 180 -21.26 -2.20 -1.15
C SER A 180 -21.41 -3.42 -2.08
N PRO A 181 -22.67 -3.79 -2.44
CA PRO A 181 -22.93 -4.85 -3.42
C PRO A 181 -22.14 -4.65 -4.74
N GLY A 182 -21.59 -5.73 -5.29
CA GLY A 182 -20.72 -5.71 -6.48
C GLY A 182 -19.25 -6.00 -6.17
N TYR A 183 -18.80 -5.76 -4.93
CA TYR A 183 -17.44 -6.09 -4.49
C TYR A 183 -17.18 -7.60 -4.39
N ASP A 184 -18.22 -8.41 -4.22
CA ASP A 184 -18.19 -9.87 -4.32
C ASP A 184 -17.58 -10.36 -5.65
N LYS A 185 -17.83 -9.63 -6.74
CA LYS A 185 -17.33 -9.96 -8.09
C LYS A 185 -15.89 -9.52 -8.30
N MET A 186 -15.45 -8.48 -7.60
CA MET A 186 -14.06 -8.01 -7.68
C MET A 186 -13.07 -9.09 -7.22
N TYR A 187 -13.47 -9.94 -6.27
CA TYR A 187 -12.68 -11.10 -5.86
C TYR A 187 -12.41 -12.06 -7.03
N ASP A 188 -13.40 -12.29 -7.89
CA ASP A 188 -13.23 -13.16 -9.06
C ASP A 188 -12.38 -12.52 -10.13
N ASP A 189 -12.58 -11.22 -10.36
CA ASP A 189 -11.76 -10.45 -11.29
C ASP A 189 -10.29 -10.53 -10.86
N TRP A 190 -9.98 -10.34 -9.58
CA TRP A 190 -8.62 -10.48 -9.06
C TRP A 190 -8.03 -11.86 -9.33
N LYS A 191 -8.78 -12.94 -9.06
CA LYS A 191 -8.31 -14.30 -9.33
C LYS A 191 -8.06 -14.54 -10.82
N ALA A 192 -8.98 -14.11 -11.67
CA ALA A 192 -8.87 -14.28 -13.11
C ALA A 192 -7.68 -13.47 -13.68
N VAL A 193 -7.54 -12.22 -13.27
CA VAL A 193 -6.45 -11.33 -13.71
C VAL A 193 -5.10 -11.84 -13.19
N MET A 194 -5.00 -12.30 -11.94
CA MET A 194 -3.75 -12.88 -11.42
C MET A 194 -3.36 -14.17 -12.14
N ALA A 195 -4.33 -15.03 -12.47
CA ALA A 195 -4.07 -16.23 -13.25
C ALA A 195 -3.54 -15.88 -14.66
N LYS A 196 -4.19 -14.92 -15.34
CA LYS A 196 -3.75 -14.42 -16.65
C LYS A 196 -2.35 -13.80 -16.58
N LEU A 197 -2.08 -12.98 -15.56
CA LEU A 197 -0.78 -12.34 -15.33
C LEU A 197 0.33 -13.38 -15.19
N LEU A 198 0.11 -14.40 -14.36
CA LEU A 198 1.08 -15.47 -14.14
C LEU A 198 1.32 -16.29 -15.42
N GLN A 199 0.27 -16.60 -16.18
CA GLN A 199 0.40 -17.29 -17.47
C GLN A 199 1.22 -16.48 -18.48
N ALA A 200 0.88 -15.19 -18.64
CA ALA A 200 1.59 -14.30 -19.55
C ALA A 200 3.07 -14.12 -19.14
N TYR A 201 3.32 -13.96 -17.84
CA TYR A 201 4.67 -13.77 -17.32
C TYR A 201 5.52 -15.05 -17.43
N ALA A 202 4.92 -16.23 -17.22
CA ALA A 202 5.60 -17.50 -17.46
C ALA A 202 6.01 -17.67 -18.93
N GLY A 203 5.13 -17.27 -19.87
CA GLY A 203 5.46 -17.23 -21.30
C GLY A 203 6.61 -16.28 -21.62
N PHE A 204 6.59 -15.07 -21.05
CA PHE A 204 7.68 -14.10 -21.16
C PHE A 204 9.02 -14.66 -20.65
N LEU A 205 9.03 -15.29 -19.47
CA LEU A 205 10.24 -15.90 -18.89
C LEU A 205 10.80 -17.02 -19.77
N ALA A 206 9.93 -17.90 -20.27
CA ALA A 206 10.34 -19.00 -21.14
C ALA A 206 11.00 -18.49 -22.44
N GLU A 207 10.46 -17.42 -23.04
CA GLU A 207 11.05 -16.81 -24.23
C GLU A 207 12.37 -16.09 -23.91
N ALA A 208 12.44 -15.38 -22.79
CA ALA A 208 13.67 -14.72 -22.35
C ALA A 208 14.81 -15.71 -22.09
N GLU A 209 14.49 -16.86 -21.49
CA GLU A 209 15.44 -17.95 -21.27
C GLU A 209 15.98 -18.49 -22.60
N LYS A 210 15.11 -18.70 -23.61
CA LYS A 210 15.53 -19.13 -24.95
C LYS A 210 16.49 -18.14 -25.59
N GLN A 211 16.20 -16.83 -25.51
CA GLN A 211 17.05 -15.80 -26.10
C GLN A 211 18.40 -15.63 -25.40
N ALA A 212 18.48 -16.00 -24.12
CA ALA A 212 19.68 -15.93 -23.30
C ALA A 212 20.54 -17.20 -23.34
N VAL A 213 20.03 -18.33 -23.87
CA VAL A 213 20.78 -19.59 -23.94
C VAL A 213 22.11 -19.41 -24.66
N GLY A 214 23.18 -19.92 -24.03
CA GLY A 214 24.54 -19.90 -24.59
C GLY A 214 25.21 -18.52 -24.59
N LYS A 215 24.56 -17.48 -24.06
CA LYS A 215 25.11 -16.12 -24.01
C LYS A 215 25.42 -15.72 -22.55
N PRO A 216 26.68 -15.43 -22.21
CA PRO A 216 27.02 -14.98 -20.86
C PRO A 216 26.47 -13.56 -20.63
N ALA A 217 25.54 -13.42 -19.67
CA ALA A 217 25.02 -12.12 -19.28
C ALA A 217 26.15 -11.24 -18.70
N PRO A 218 26.19 -9.93 -19.04
CA PRO A 218 27.12 -9.00 -18.40
C PRO A 218 26.98 -9.04 -16.87
N ARG A 219 28.08 -8.83 -16.14
CA ARG A 219 28.11 -8.94 -14.66
C ARG A 219 27.00 -8.11 -13.98
N GLN A 220 26.69 -6.93 -14.52
CA GLN A 220 25.62 -6.05 -14.03
C GLN A 220 24.20 -6.64 -14.15
N HIS A 221 23.99 -7.63 -15.02
CA HIS A 221 22.70 -8.28 -15.29
C HIS A 221 22.70 -9.78 -14.95
N ALA A 222 23.75 -10.30 -14.31
CA ALA A 222 23.92 -11.73 -14.05
C ALA A 222 22.75 -12.36 -13.27
N THR A 223 22.03 -11.58 -12.46
CA THR A 223 20.89 -12.06 -11.67
C THR A 223 19.54 -11.82 -12.34
N ALA A 224 19.45 -11.17 -13.50
CA ALA A 224 18.18 -10.69 -14.05
C ALA A 224 17.11 -11.79 -14.23
N LEU A 225 17.47 -12.93 -14.84
CA LEU A 225 16.56 -14.07 -14.99
C LEU A 225 16.21 -14.72 -13.65
N LYS A 226 17.17 -14.85 -12.74
CA LYS A 226 16.95 -15.39 -11.39
C LYS A 226 15.95 -14.53 -10.62
N ASP A 227 16.19 -13.22 -10.61
CA ASP A 227 15.37 -12.21 -9.95
C ASP A 227 13.93 -12.22 -10.48
N ALA A 228 13.77 -12.29 -11.80
CA ALA A 228 12.46 -12.38 -12.44
C ALA A 228 11.73 -13.70 -12.13
N ARG A 229 12.46 -14.82 -12.04
CA ARG A 229 11.89 -16.10 -11.61
C ARG A 229 11.48 -16.09 -10.13
N GLU A 230 12.28 -15.48 -9.26
CA GLU A 230 11.93 -15.28 -7.85
C GLU A 230 10.66 -14.42 -7.71
N ALA A 231 10.53 -13.35 -8.51
CA ALA A 231 9.31 -12.54 -8.57
C ALA A 231 8.08 -13.35 -9.00
N TYR A 232 8.20 -14.19 -10.04
CA TYR A 232 7.12 -15.07 -10.49
C TYR A 232 6.67 -16.03 -9.38
N LEU A 233 7.62 -16.72 -8.74
CA LEU A 233 7.33 -17.65 -7.65
C LEU A 233 6.69 -16.93 -6.45
N PHE A 234 7.19 -15.74 -6.11
CA PHE A 234 6.62 -14.92 -5.04
C PHE A 234 5.16 -14.56 -5.31
N VAL A 235 4.81 -14.12 -6.54
CA VAL A 235 3.42 -13.80 -6.91
C VAL A 235 2.54 -15.05 -6.92
N LYS A 236 3.04 -16.16 -7.45
CA LYS A 236 2.31 -17.43 -7.54
C LYS A 236 2.02 -18.02 -6.16
N ASP A 237 3.05 -18.21 -5.35
CA ASP A 237 2.94 -18.92 -4.07
C ASP A 237 2.44 -17.99 -2.96
N GLY A 238 2.77 -16.70 -3.06
CA GLY A 238 2.22 -15.64 -2.21
C GLY A 238 0.78 -15.26 -2.54
N ARG A 239 0.22 -15.77 -3.65
CA ARG A 239 -1.15 -15.48 -4.09
C ARG A 239 -1.37 -13.98 -4.24
N GLY A 240 -0.99 -13.44 -5.40
CA GLY A 240 -1.06 -12.02 -5.73
C GLY A 240 -2.40 -11.33 -5.44
N GLU A 241 -3.49 -12.09 -5.30
CA GLU A 241 -4.81 -11.59 -4.86
C GLU A 241 -4.77 -10.91 -3.48
N HIS A 242 -3.82 -11.25 -2.61
CA HIS A 242 -3.64 -10.56 -1.32
C HIS A 242 -3.12 -9.13 -1.49
N ASN A 243 -2.43 -8.83 -2.60
CA ASN A 243 -1.91 -7.50 -2.89
C ASN A 243 -1.69 -7.32 -4.40
N VAL A 244 -2.78 -7.05 -5.10
CA VAL A 244 -2.82 -7.05 -6.57
C VAL A 244 -1.91 -5.98 -7.18
N GLU A 245 -1.73 -4.84 -6.51
CA GLU A 245 -0.85 -3.76 -6.98
C GLU A 245 0.63 -4.15 -6.84
N TYR A 246 1.01 -4.72 -5.69
CA TYR A 246 2.37 -5.21 -5.45
C TYR A 246 2.73 -6.34 -6.40
N ALA A 247 1.83 -7.29 -6.61
CA ALA A 247 2.02 -8.42 -7.51
C ALA A 247 2.33 -7.97 -8.95
N VAL A 248 1.52 -7.05 -9.51
CA VAL A 248 1.76 -6.52 -10.86
C VAL A 248 3.08 -5.76 -10.93
N LYS A 249 3.33 -4.84 -10.00
CA LYS A 249 4.56 -4.04 -10.00
C LYS A 249 5.81 -4.91 -9.88
N LEU A 250 5.73 -6.01 -9.13
CA LEU A 250 6.85 -6.93 -8.95
C LEU A 250 7.21 -7.66 -10.26
N VAL A 251 6.22 -8.16 -11.01
CA VAL A 251 6.47 -8.81 -12.30
C VAL A 251 6.87 -7.81 -13.39
N GLN A 252 6.32 -6.60 -13.38
CA GLN A 252 6.75 -5.51 -14.27
C GLN A 252 8.22 -5.15 -14.05
N ALA A 253 8.68 -5.05 -12.80
CA ALA A 253 10.07 -4.80 -12.46
C ALA A 253 10.99 -5.95 -12.91
N GLY A 254 10.56 -7.20 -12.71
CA GLY A 254 11.28 -8.37 -13.22
C GLY A 254 11.38 -8.39 -14.74
N ALA A 255 10.30 -8.08 -15.46
CA ALA A 255 10.30 -7.95 -16.92
C ALA A 255 11.30 -6.89 -17.39
N ALA A 256 11.26 -5.70 -16.79
CA ALA A 256 12.15 -4.60 -17.15
C ALA A 256 13.63 -4.95 -16.94
N ARG A 257 13.94 -5.69 -15.87
CA ARG A 257 15.30 -6.17 -15.58
C ARG A 257 15.78 -7.19 -16.60
N VAL A 258 14.91 -8.12 -17.01
CA VAL A 258 15.18 -9.09 -18.07
C VAL A 258 15.35 -8.40 -19.43
N ASP A 259 14.52 -7.41 -19.75
CA ASP A 259 14.68 -6.64 -20.99
C ASP A 259 16.01 -5.90 -21.04
N ALA A 260 16.46 -5.32 -19.93
CA ALA A 260 17.76 -4.67 -19.84
C ALA A 260 18.90 -5.68 -20.08
N MET A 261 18.79 -6.88 -19.51
CA MET A 261 19.72 -7.98 -19.78
C MET A 261 19.73 -8.39 -21.26
N LEU A 262 18.56 -8.62 -21.86
CA LEU A 262 18.46 -9.04 -23.27
C LEU A 262 19.03 -7.99 -24.22
N ARG A 263 18.74 -6.69 -24.00
CA ARG A 263 19.34 -5.59 -24.77
C ARG A 263 20.86 -5.53 -24.63
N ALA A 264 21.39 -5.84 -23.45
CA ALA A 264 22.83 -5.86 -23.22
C ALA A 264 23.52 -7.09 -23.84
N LEU A 265 22.79 -8.22 -23.97
CA LEU A 265 23.25 -9.43 -24.64
C LEU A 265 23.26 -9.28 -26.16
N ASP A 266 22.22 -8.67 -26.70
CA ASP A 266 22.05 -8.43 -28.13
C ASP A 266 21.21 -7.16 -28.34
N PRO A 267 21.84 -6.03 -28.72
CA PRO A 267 21.13 -4.78 -28.99
C PRO A 267 20.10 -4.87 -30.13
N LYS A 268 20.20 -5.91 -30.97
CA LYS A 268 19.26 -6.18 -32.07
C LYS A 268 18.17 -7.18 -31.69
N ALA A 269 18.17 -7.70 -30.46
CA ALA A 269 17.14 -8.62 -29.99
C ALA A 269 15.76 -7.95 -30.09
N LYS A 270 14.81 -8.67 -30.70
CA LYS A 270 13.43 -8.21 -30.77
C LYS A 270 12.81 -8.26 -29.38
N PRO A 271 12.10 -7.20 -28.95
CA PRO A 271 11.38 -7.22 -27.68
C PRO A 271 10.40 -8.40 -27.63
N ILE A 272 10.37 -9.09 -26.48
CA ILE A 272 9.42 -10.18 -26.26
C ILE A 272 8.01 -9.60 -26.17
N PRO A 273 7.06 -10.04 -27.01
CA PRO A 273 5.65 -9.66 -26.92
C PRO A 273 5.10 -10.00 -25.53
N ARG A 274 4.28 -9.11 -24.97
CA ARG A 274 3.77 -9.25 -23.61
C ARG A 274 2.35 -8.72 -23.49
N ASP A 275 1.62 -9.26 -22.52
CA ASP A 275 0.32 -8.74 -22.11
C ASP A 275 0.47 -7.32 -21.54
N ASP A 276 -0.55 -6.48 -21.75
CA ASP A 276 -0.54 -5.08 -21.29
C ASP A 276 -0.30 -4.97 -19.78
N LEU A 277 -0.77 -5.92 -18.96
CA LEU A 277 -0.52 -5.93 -17.52
C LEU A 277 0.98 -5.97 -17.16
N ILE A 278 1.81 -6.49 -18.05
CA ILE A 278 3.28 -6.56 -17.88
C ILE A 278 3.95 -5.40 -18.62
N GLY A 279 3.42 -5.00 -19.78
CA GLY A 279 4.04 -3.99 -20.64
C GLY A 279 3.73 -2.55 -20.29
N GLN A 280 2.56 -2.28 -19.71
CA GLN A 280 2.09 -0.92 -19.43
C GLN A 280 1.94 -0.68 -17.93
N LYS A 281 2.43 0.47 -17.46
CA LYS A 281 2.52 0.80 -16.02
C LYS A 281 1.16 0.97 -15.34
N ASP A 282 0.12 1.22 -16.13
CA ASP A 282 -1.23 1.61 -15.72
C ASP A 282 -2.31 0.62 -16.17
N ALA A 283 -1.98 -0.38 -16.99
CA ALA A 283 -2.94 -1.39 -17.49
C ALA A 283 -3.62 -2.20 -16.39
N SER A 284 -3.09 -2.16 -15.17
CA SER A 284 -3.64 -2.85 -14.01
C SER A 284 -4.79 -2.09 -13.34
N CYS A 285 -4.89 -0.77 -13.52
CA CYS A 285 -5.86 0.07 -12.83
C CYS A 285 -7.32 -0.34 -13.12
N PHE A 286 -7.64 -0.55 -14.39
CA PHE A 286 -8.99 -0.93 -14.81
C PHE A 286 -9.37 -2.37 -14.44
N PRO A 287 -8.68 -3.41 -14.92
CA PRO A 287 -9.08 -4.80 -14.71
C PRO A 287 -9.01 -5.27 -13.24
N LEU A 288 -8.21 -4.60 -12.39
CA LEU A 288 -8.14 -4.97 -10.98
C LEU A 288 -9.08 -4.15 -10.09
N CYS A 289 -9.34 -2.89 -10.41
CA CYS A 289 -10.07 -2.01 -9.49
C CYS A 289 -11.25 -1.34 -10.17
N HIS A 290 -10.99 -0.62 -11.27
CA HIS A 290 -11.97 0.31 -11.82
C HIS A 290 -13.01 -0.31 -12.76
N GLN A 291 -12.90 -1.61 -13.05
CA GLN A 291 -13.96 -2.39 -13.67
C GLN A 291 -15.21 -2.49 -12.78
N ARG A 292 -15.03 -2.53 -11.45
CA ARG A 292 -16.12 -2.59 -10.45
C ARG A 292 -16.31 -1.30 -9.68
N LEU A 293 -15.33 -0.38 -9.79
CA LEU A 293 -15.35 0.96 -9.20
C LEU A 293 -15.31 2.00 -10.30
N PRO A 294 -16.42 2.14 -11.07
CA PRO A 294 -16.45 3.01 -12.22
C PRO A 294 -16.25 4.47 -11.79
N PHE A 295 -15.51 5.18 -12.63
CA PHE A 295 -15.29 6.60 -12.44
C PHE A 295 -16.54 7.41 -12.84
N LYS A 296 -16.56 8.69 -12.47
CA LYS A 296 -17.58 9.60 -12.98
C LYS A 296 -17.44 9.70 -14.50
N ALA A 297 -18.56 9.62 -15.21
CA ALA A 297 -18.58 9.72 -16.68
C ALA A 297 -17.99 11.05 -17.18
N HIS A 298 -18.10 12.10 -16.36
CA HIS A 298 -17.53 13.41 -16.61
C HIS A 298 -16.76 13.89 -15.38
N VAL A 299 -15.65 14.57 -15.62
CA VAL A 299 -14.85 15.25 -14.58
C VAL A 299 -14.56 16.68 -15.02
N THR A 300 -14.18 17.54 -14.08
CA THR A 300 -13.76 18.91 -14.38
C THR A 300 -12.24 18.98 -14.32
N LEU A 301 -11.62 19.49 -15.37
CA LEU A 301 -10.17 19.76 -15.46
C LEU A 301 -10.00 21.19 -15.98
N ASP A 302 -9.29 22.04 -15.24
CA ASP A 302 -9.09 23.47 -15.56
C ASP A 302 -10.40 24.22 -15.90
N GLY A 303 -11.46 23.96 -15.14
CA GLY A 303 -12.79 24.56 -15.37
C GLY A 303 -13.54 24.03 -16.59
N LYS A 304 -12.97 23.09 -17.35
CA LYS A 304 -13.61 22.45 -18.50
C LYS A 304 -14.17 21.08 -18.13
N LYS A 305 -15.33 20.76 -18.68
CA LYS A 305 -15.95 19.44 -18.55
C LYS A 305 -15.26 18.46 -19.50
N LEU A 306 -14.60 17.45 -18.94
CA LEU A 306 -13.92 16.38 -19.66
C LEU A 306 -14.82 15.12 -19.67
N PRO A 307 -15.12 14.53 -20.84
CA PRO A 307 -15.83 13.25 -20.92
C PRO A 307 -14.89 12.10 -20.56
N HIS A 308 -14.69 11.87 -19.26
CA HIS A 308 -13.71 10.92 -18.72
C HIS A 308 -13.95 9.48 -19.20
N GLN A 309 -15.20 9.02 -19.20
CA GLN A 309 -15.52 7.65 -19.64
C GLN A 309 -15.14 7.42 -21.10
N LEU A 310 -15.40 8.40 -21.97
CA LEU A 310 -15.04 8.30 -23.38
C LEU A 310 -13.54 8.10 -23.56
N HIS A 311 -12.70 8.81 -22.81
CA HIS A 311 -11.24 8.65 -22.88
C HIS A 311 -10.78 7.27 -22.39
N ALA A 312 -11.37 6.78 -21.30
CA ALA A 312 -11.09 5.43 -20.80
C ALA A 312 -11.47 4.36 -21.84
N ASP A 313 -12.63 4.51 -22.48
CA ASP A 313 -13.14 3.58 -23.50
C ASP A 313 -12.36 3.68 -24.83
N SER A 314 -11.72 4.82 -25.09
CA SER A 314 -10.89 5.04 -26.28
C SER A 314 -9.52 4.34 -26.19
N GLY A 315 -9.22 3.67 -25.07
CA GLY A 315 -7.96 2.97 -24.86
C GLY A 315 -6.79 3.89 -24.51
N VAL A 316 -7.06 5.15 -24.14
CA VAL A 316 -6.01 6.04 -23.62
C VAL A 316 -5.58 5.53 -22.26
N GLY A 317 -4.28 5.24 -22.11
CA GLY A 317 -3.70 4.81 -20.84
C GLY A 317 -4.00 5.82 -19.72
N CYS A 318 -4.44 5.32 -18.56
CA CYS A 318 -4.73 6.15 -17.39
C CYS A 318 -3.52 7.02 -16.98
N GLY A 319 -2.31 6.51 -17.19
CA GLY A 319 -1.03 7.15 -16.90
C GLY A 319 -0.74 8.39 -17.75
N THR A 320 -1.46 8.59 -18.86
CA THR A 320 -1.42 9.83 -19.63
C THR A 320 -1.91 11.02 -18.81
N CYS A 321 -2.90 10.79 -17.94
CA CYS A 321 -3.54 11.85 -17.17
C CYS A 321 -3.28 11.75 -15.67
N HIS A 322 -3.09 10.54 -15.15
CA HIS A 322 -2.93 10.26 -13.74
C HIS A 322 -1.51 9.80 -13.42
N SER A 323 -1.07 10.08 -12.21
CA SER A 323 0.17 9.53 -11.71
C SER A 323 0.04 8.01 -11.55
N VAL A 324 0.95 7.28 -12.17
CA VAL A 324 1.09 5.82 -11.99
C VAL A 324 1.76 5.45 -10.66
N SER A 325 2.37 6.43 -9.97
CA SER A 325 3.03 6.23 -8.67
C SER A 325 2.20 6.70 -7.49
N LYS A 326 1.35 7.72 -7.68
CA LYS A 326 0.47 8.27 -6.64
C LYS A 326 -0.99 8.13 -7.05
N HIS A 327 -1.70 7.20 -6.41
CA HIS A 327 -3.12 6.96 -6.69
C HIS A 327 -3.94 8.26 -6.55
N LYS A 328 -4.88 8.49 -7.49
CA LYS A 328 -5.72 9.69 -7.65
C LYS A 328 -5.00 11.00 -7.95
N ALA A 329 -3.67 11.05 -7.96
CA ALA A 329 -2.97 12.27 -8.32
C ALA A 329 -3.07 12.51 -9.83
N LEU A 330 -3.36 13.74 -10.23
CA LEU A 330 -3.27 14.18 -11.62
C LEU A 330 -1.80 14.45 -11.97
N ALA A 331 -1.40 14.04 -13.17
CA ALA A 331 -0.09 14.30 -13.75
C ALA A 331 -0.20 14.91 -15.17
N VAL A 332 -1.44 15.24 -15.59
CA VAL A 332 -1.75 15.78 -16.91
C VAL A 332 -1.42 17.26 -17.00
N ASP A 333 -0.97 17.70 -18.17
CA ASP A 333 -0.87 19.09 -18.54
C ASP A 333 -1.58 19.35 -19.90
N ARG A 334 -1.63 20.61 -20.33
CA ARG A 334 -2.26 20.97 -21.61
C ARG A 334 -1.60 20.32 -22.82
N ARG A 335 -0.31 19.99 -22.77
CA ARG A 335 0.41 19.39 -23.90
C ARG A 335 -0.07 17.97 -24.16
N ALA A 336 -0.33 17.22 -23.09
CA ALA A 336 -0.92 15.87 -23.19
C ALA A 336 -2.27 15.90 -23.94
N CYS A 337 -3.11 16.90 -23.69
CA CYS A 337 -4.37 17.07 -24.41
C CYS A 337 -4.13 17.42 -25.89
N GLN A 338 -3.17 18.31 -26.18
CA GLN A 338 -2.88 18.78 -27.54
C GLN A 338 -2.34 17.69 -28.46
N ALA A 339 -1.77 16.62 -27.92
CA ALA A 339 -1.31 15.47 -28.70
C ALA A 339 -2.44 14.77 -29.49
N CYS A 340 -3.67 14.81 -28.97
CA CYS A 340 -4.86 14.26 -29.63
C CYS A 340 -5.90 15.33 -30.01
N HIS A 341 -5.81 16.53 -29.40
CA HIS A 341 -6.69 17.68 -29.64
C HIS A 341 -5.86 18.92 -30.01
N PRO A 342 -5.26 18.97 -31.21
CA PRO A 342 -4.47 20.12 -31.64
C PRO A 342 -5.34 21.40 -31.65
N PRO A 343 -4.75 22.58 -31.35
CA PRO A 343 -5.48 23.84 -31.45
C PRO A 343 -5.99 24.03 -32.88
N ALA A 344 -7.22 24.53 -33.00
CA ALA A 344 -7.77 24.92 -34.30
C ALA A 344 -6.82 25.92 -34.96
N SER A 345 -6.44 25.64 -36.21
CA SER A 345 -5.54 26.47 -37.02
C SER A 345 -6.17 27.80 -37.40
#